data_AF-A0A1V5GGE8-F1
#
_entry.id   AF-A0A1V5GGE8-F1
#
_cell.length_a   1.000
_cell.length_b   1.000
_cell.length_c   1.000
_cell.angle_alpha   90.00
_cell.angle_beta   90.00
_cell.angle_gamma   90.00
#
_symmetry.space_group_name_H-M   'P 1'
#
loop_
_entity.id
_entity.type
_entity.pdbx_description
1 polymer ?
#
loop_
_entity_poly.entity_id
_entity_poly.type
_entity_poly.pdbx_seq_one_letter_code
_entity_poly.pdbx_strand_id
1 'polypeptide(L)'
;MEILKHNCIGINDIMYDIDQNNPDEKPYIKVFYTSADDIIIAGMVADRGVYWLSVTDAKDENTIRAIFDHVSGTEPRKYTNIQAAIANTYYTDEQLKLFHFSLPATADDIFAYYRKIKDSLGSAGEFGRFAEIQKLNCLIPEKPNYWPNQKFRCIHAHYAENNDVIIVGFADNNYIFWLSVTKMDDYETNHLIVEYLSMIEPTSFGHDSTALDKTNYTYEQFRWLYYTTITSAEDITELYQQAKSKSGGTREDQNKIISKLQKHMSALSKYGNPVENYHKNYDIFRDIWSLKYLRCSDNPKIRELFHQLELLSSGIYNTYMTECR
;
A
#
# COMPACT_ATOMS: atom_id res chain seq x y z
N MET A 1 -9.03 38.35 16.56
CA MET A 1 -7.79 39.15 16.46
C MET A 1 -6.58 38.34 16.89
N GLU A 2 -6.69 37.54 17.97
CA GLU A 2 -5.58 36.70 18.43
C GLU A 2 -5.22 35.56 17.47
N ILE A 3 -6.19 34.95 16.78
CA ILE A 3 -5.93 33.84 15.83
C ILE A 3 -5.08 34.26 14.62
N LEU A 4 -5.17 35.53 14.21
CA LEU A 4 -4.44 36.06 13.04
C LEU A 4 -2.93 36.11 13.27
N LYS A 5 -2.47 36.09 14.54
CA LYS A 5 -1.04 36.05 14.87
C LYS A 5 -0.37 34.75 14.43
N HIS A 6 -1.16 33.70 14.17
CA HIS A 6 -0.66 32.40 13.71
C HIS A 6 -0.57 32.31 12.19
N ASN A 7 -1.11 33.27 11.43
CA ASN A 7 -1.01 33.24 9.98
C ASN A 7 0.37 33.73 9.52
N CYS A 8 1.07 32.89 8.76
CA CYS A 8 2.41 33.13 8.25
C CYS A 8 2.42 33.78 6.87
N ILE A 9 1.27 34.09 6.27
CA ILE A 9 1.22 34.87 5.04
C ILE A 9 1.67 36.30 5.34
N GLY A 10 2.76 36.72 4.68
CA GLY A 10 3.37 38.02 4.87
C GLY A 10 2.53 39.14 4.26
N ILE A 11 2.60 40.34 4.84
CA ILE A 11 1.90 41.51 4.29
C ILE A 11 2.40 41.91 2.88
N ASN A 12 3.61 41.47 2.53
CA ASN A 12 4.25 41.73 1.24
C ASN A 12 4.08 40.58 0.24
N ASP A 13 3.42 39.49 0.63
CA ASP A 13 3.22 38.35 -0.27
C ASP A 13 2.27 38.74 -1.40
N ILE A 14 2.57 38.28 -2.61
CA ILE A 14 1.74 38.54 -3.77
C ILE A 14 0.46 37.71 -3.64
N MET A 15 -0.68 38.40 -3.56
CA MET A 15 -1.99 37.77 -3.44
C MET A 15 -2.68 37.70 -4.81
N TYR A 16 -3.19 36.52 -5.13
CA TYR A 16 -3.98 36.24 -6.32
C TYR A 16 -5.46 36.07 -5.94
N ASP A 17 -6.36 36.54 -6.79
CA ASP A 17 -7.80 36.36 -6.59
C ASP A 17 -8.21 34.90 -6.89
N ILE A 18 -9.17 34.39 -6.12
CA ILE A 18 -9.77 33.06 -6.32
C ILE A 18 -10.99 33.20 -7.22
N ASP A 19 -11.06 32.42 -8.30
CA ASP A 19 -12.26 32.34 -9.13
C ASP A 19 -13.30 31.46 -8.46
N GLN A 20 -14.27 32.10 -7.78
CA GLN A 20 -15.35 31.44 -7.05
C GLN A 20 -16.28 30.60 -7.96
N ASN A 21 -16.24 30.83 -9.28
CA ASN A 21 -17.06 30.07 -10.23
C ASN A 21 -16.30 28.87 -10.82
N ASN A 22 -15.01 28.74 -10.54
CA ASN A 22 -14.19 27.64 -11.03
C ASN A 22 -14.27 26.45 -10.05
N PRO A 23 -14.87 25.31 -10.43
CA PRO A 23 -14.95 24.14 -9.56
C PRO A 23 -13.58 23.54 -9.22
N ASP A 24 -12.56 23.82 -10.03
CA ASP A 24 -11.19 23.36 -9.80
C ASP A 24 -10.43 24.22 -8.77
N GLU A 25 -11.04 25.27 -8.22
CA GLU A 25 -10.45 26.16 -7.19
C GLU A 25 -11.11 25.97 -5.82
N LYS A 26 -11.61 24.77 -5.53
CA LYS A 26 -12.27 24.48 -4.26
C LYS A 26 -11.27 24.54 -3.08
N PRO A 27 -11.57 25.32 -2.03
CA PRO A 27 -10.75 25.34 -0.82
C PRO A 27 -10.79 24.01 -0.06
N TYR A 28 -9.67 23.63 0.54
CA TYR A 28 -9.57 22.50 1.47
C TYR A 28 -8.45 22.73 2.49
N ILE A 29 -8.44 21.94 3.56
CA ILE A 29 -7.39 22.01 4.58
C ILE A 29 -6.42 20.84 4.41
N LYS A 30 -5.14 21.16 4.36
CA LYS A 30 -4.03 20.21 4.35
C LYS A 30 -3.20 20.43 5.60
N VAL A 31 -2.90 19.35 6.32
CA VAL A 31 -2.13 19.42 7.56
C VAL A 31 -0.86 18.62 7.39
N PHE A 32 0.29 19.25 7.63
CA PHE A 32 1.60 18.60 7.59
C PHE A 32 2.11 18.36 9.00
N TYR A 33 2.75 17.21 9.18
CA TYR A 33 3.30 16.75 10.46
C TYR A 33 4.81 16.70 10.32
N THR A 34 5.49 17.45 11.18
CA THR A 34 6.95 17.62 11.09
C THR A 34 7.67 16.72 12.09
N SER A 35 8.97 16.51 11.88
CA SER A 35 9.81 15.77 12.83
C SER A 35 10.08 16.53 14.13
N ALA A 36 9.73 17.81 14.21
CA ALA A 36 10.01 18.68 15.36
C ALA A 36 8.84 18.76 16.35
N ASP A 37 7.85 17.84 16.25
CA ASP A 37 6.58 17.93 16.98
C ASP A 37 5.76 19.20 16.63
N ASP A 38 5.98 19.79 15.44
CA ASP A 38 5.12 20.87 14.95
C ASP A 38 4.10 20.36 13.93
N ILE A 39 2.97 21.07 13.88
CA ILE A 39 1.89 20.90 12.90
C ILE A 39 1.78 22.16 12.05
N ILE A 40 1.81 21.97 10.74
CA ILE A 40 1.55 23.02 9.76
C ILE A 40 0.13 22.86 9.24
N ILE A 41 -0.75 23.81 9.52
CA ILE A 41 -2.12 23.83 9.00
C ILE A 41 -2.17 24.80 7.82
N ALA A 42 -2.47 24.27 6.63
CA ALA A 42 -2.56 25.03 5.40
C ALA A 42 -4.00 25.01 4.86
N GLY A 43 -4.61 26.19 4.74
CA GLY A 43 -5.82 26.38 3.94
C GLY A 43 -5.42 26.52 2.48
N MET A 44 -5.68 25.50 1.68
CA MET A 44 -5.26 25.36 0.29
C MET A 44 -6.37 25.77 -0.68
N VAL A 45 -5.98 26.29 -1.85
CA VAL A 45 -6.85 26.46 -3.03
C VAL A 45 -6.33 25.54 -4.11
N ALA A 46 -6.93 24.34 -4.24
CA ALA A 46 -6.45 23.29 -5.13
C ALA A 46 -4.92 23.06 -4.98
N ASP A 47 -4.19 23.00 -6.09
CA ASP A 47 -2.73 22.94 -6.13
C ASP A 47 -2.07 24.31 -6.42
N ARG A 48 -2.83 25.42 -6.33
CA ARG A 48 -2.35 26.75 -6.73
C ARG A 48 -1.65 27.52 -5.62
N GLY A 49 -2.06 27.30 -4.37
CA GLY A 49 -1.44 27.97 -3.23
C GLY A 49 -2.30 27.94 -1.97
N VAL A 50 -2.02 28.87 -1.05
CA VAL A 50 -2.59 28.91 0.29
C VAL A 50 -3.28 30.25 0.58
N TYR A 51 -4.46 30.17 1.20
CA TYR A 51 -5.13 31.33 1.79
C TYR A 51 -4.87 31.44 3.30
N TRP A 52 -4.33 30.39 3.90
CA TRP A 52 -3.88 30.36 5.28
C TRP A 52 -2.68 29.42 5.41
N LEU A 53 -1.68 29.81 6.19
CA LEU A 53 -0.62 28.90 6.63
C LEU A 53 -0.27 29.23 8.07
N SER A 54 -0.23 28.23 8.95
CA SER A 54 0.17 28.42 10.34
C SER A 54 1.00 27.25 10.82
N VAL A 55 1.96 27.55 11.69
CA VAL A 55 2.81 26.56 12.36
C VAL A 55 2.53 26.62 13.86
N THR A 56 2.32 25.47 14.49
CA THR A 56 2.05 25.37 15.93
C THR A 56 2.61 24.07 16.50
N ASP A 57 2.95 24.07 17.80
CA ASP A 57 3.34 22.86 18.52
C ASP A 57 2.17 21.87 18.54
N ALA A 58 2.43 20.61 18.20
CA ALA A 58 1.46 19.52 18.16
C ALA A 58 0.80 19.23 19.52
N LYS A 59 1.42 19.65 20.62
CA LYS A 59 0.92 19.49 22.00
C LYS A 59 -0.08 20.59 22.36
N ASP A 60 -0.14 21.69 21.63
CA ASP A 60 -1.09 22.77 21.88
C ASP A 60 -2.43 22.50 21.16
N GLU A 61 -3.17 21.52 21.68
CA GLU A 61 -4.44 21.08 21.10
C GLU A 61 -5.47 22.22 20.98
N ASN A 62 -5.48 23.14 21.94
CA ASN A 62 -6.42 24.27 21.95
C ASN A 62 -6.14 25.22 20.78
N THR A 63 -4.87 25.56 20.56
CA THR A 63 -4.47 26.39 19.42
C THR A 63 -4.74 25.70 18.10
N ILE A 64 -4.44 24.40 17.98
CA ILE A 64 -4.71 23.61 16.77
C ILE A 64 -6.20 23.63 16.42
N ARG A 65 -7.08 23.38 17.40
CA ARG A 65 -8.54 23.44 17.21
C ARG A 65 -8.99 24.83 16.78
N ALA A 66 -8.53 25.86 17.49
CA ALA A 66 -8.90 27.24 17.18
C ALA A 66 -8.47 27.66 15.77
N ILE A 67 -7.28 27.24 15.31
CA ILE A 67 -6.82 27.48 13.94
C ILE A 67 -7.69 26.69 12.96
N PHE A 68 -7.87 25.39 13.18
CA PHE A 68 -8.62 24.54 12.26
C PHE A 68 -10.05 25.04 12.06
N ASP A 69 -10.75 25.36 13.14
CA ASP A 69 -12.12 25.88 13.09
C ASP A 69 -12.17 27.23 12.36
N HIS A 70 -11.19 28.11 12.60
CA HIS A 70 -11.11 29.40 11.91
C HIS A 70 -10.89 29.23 10.40
N VAL A 71 -9.94 28.37 9.99
CA VAL A 71 -9.60 28.12 8.59
C VAL A 71 -10.76 27.43 7.87
N SER A 72 -11.45 26.51 8.55
CA SER A 72 -12.63 25.79 8.01
C SER A 72 -13.82 26.70 7.82
N GLY A 73 -14.02 27.69 8.71
CA GLY A 73 -15.09 28.68 8.62
C GLY A 73 -14.76 29.88 7.73
N THR A 74 -13.56 29.95 7.17
CA THR A 74 -13.14 31.07 6.31
C THR A 74 -13.55 30.81 4.87
N GLU A 75 -14.24 31.78 4.25
CA GLU A 75 -14.45 31.82 2.80
C GLU A 75 -13.32 32.62 2.14
N PRO A 76 -12.28 31.97 1.59
CA PRO A 76 -11.14 32.69 1.07
C PRO A 76 -11.50 33.39 -0.25
N ARG A 77 -11.01 34.63 -0.39
CA ARG A 77 -11.10 35.40 -1.64
C ARG A 77 -9.78 35.52 -2.39
N LYS A 78 -8.68 35.31 -1.66
CA LYS A 78 -7.33 35.44 -2.18
C LYS A 78 -6.44 34.34 -1.62
N TYR A 79 -5.38 34.02 -2.36
CA TYR A 79 -4.33 33.11 -1.95
C TYR A 79 -2.97 33.64 -2.37
N THR A 80 -1.91 33.13 -1.75
CA THR A 80 -0.51 33.32 -2.17
C THR A 80 0.12 31.99 -2.54
N ASN A 81 1.29 32.01 -3.16
CA ASN A 81 2.08 30.80 -3.37
C ASN A 81 2.53 30.25 -2.00
N ILE A 82 2.37 28.94 -1.78
CA ILE A 82 2.79 28.26 -0.54
C ILE A 82 4.30 28.47 -0.25
N GLN A 83 5.12 28.61 -1.28
CA GLN A 83 6.56 28.90 -1.17
C GLN A 83 6.85 30.28 -0.58
N ALA A 84 6.00 31.27 -0.88
CA ALA A 84 6.12 32.60 -0.27
C ALA A 84 5.72 32.55 1.20
N ALA A 85 4.59 31.90 1.50
CA ALA A 85 4.09 31.76 2.87
C ALA A 85 5.05 30.94 3.77
N ILE A 86 5.63 29.85 3.25
CA ILE A 86 6.56 29.02 4.03
C ILE A 86 7.90 29.74 4.29
N ALA A 87 8.33 30.64 3.41
CA ALA A 87 9.55 31.43 3.61
C ALA A 87 9.46 32.37 4.83
N ASN A 88 8.25 32.64 5.34
CA ASN A 88 8.02 33.37 6.59
C ASN A 88 8.04 32.46 7.83
N THR A 89 8.34 31.18 7.65
CA THR A 89 8.51 30.19 8.72
C THR A 89 9.98 29.75 8.80
N TYR A 90 10.30 28.84 9.72
CA TYR A 90 11.61 28.19 9.79
C TYR A 90 11.72 26.93 8.91
N TYR A 91 10.71 26.64 8.09
CA TYR A 91 10.69 25.52 7.16
C TYR A 91 10.96 25.95 5.71
N THR A 92 11.42 24.99 4.92
CA THR A 92 11.71 25.13 3.49
C THR A 92 10.68 24.39 2.62
N ASP A 93 10.60 24.77 1.33
CA ASP A 93 9.77 24.06 0.35
C ASP A 93 10.21 22.59 0.19
N GLU A 94 11.52 22.32 0.27
CA GLU A 94 12.07 20.97 0.25
C GLU A 94 11.59 20.15 1.45
N GLN A 95 11.55 20.73 2.64
CA GLN A 95 11.07 20.04 3.84
C GLN A 95 9.58 19.73 3.78
N LEU A 96 8.76 20.66 3.27
CA LEU A 96 7.32 20.42 3.06
C LEU A 96 7.04 19.19 2.18
N LYS A 97 7.86 18.95 1.16
CA LYS A 97 7.74 17.78 0.27
C LYS A 97 8.07 16.46 0.97
N LEU A 98 8.81 16.52 2.07
CA LEU A 98 9.23 15.36 2.85
C LEU A 98 8.31 15.06 4.04
N PHE A 99 7.47 16.03 4.44
CA PHE A 99 6.58 15.86 5.58
C PHE A 99 5.37 14.98 5.24
N HIS A 100 4.98 14.16 6.21
CA HIS A 100 3.70 13.48 6.16
C HIS A 100 2.58 14.51 6.20
N PHE A 101 1.49 14.25 5.48
CA PHE A 101 0.32 15.12 5.52
C PHE A 101 -0.98 14.33 5.55
N SER A 102 -2.04 14.99 6.02
CA SER A 102 -3.41 14.49 5.95
C SER A 102 -4.37 15.58 5.44
N LEU A 103 -5.56 15.13 5.04
CA LEU A 103 -6.69 15.98 4.64
C LEU A 103 -7.83 15.80 5.67
N PRO A 104 -7.70 16.39 6.87
CA PRO A 104 -8.66 16.17 7.95
C PRO A 104 -10.01 16.83 7.66
N ALA A 105 -11.09 16.21 8.12
CA ALA A 105 -12.43 16.81 8.10
C ALA A 105 -12.71 17.60 9.39
N THR A 106 -12.05 17.22 10.48
CA THR A 106 -12.17 17.83 11.81
C THR A 106 -10.80 18.00 12.47
N ALA A 107 -10.71 18.87 13.48
CA ALA A 107 -9.49 18.97 14.29
C ALA A 107 -9.16 17.66 15.02
N ASP A 108 -10.16 16.84 15.36
CA ASP A 108 -9.95 15.52 15.99
C ASP A 108 -9.19 14.54 15.07
N ASP A 109 -9.42 14.64 13.76
CA ASP A 109 -8.69 13.83 12.77
C ASP A 109 -7.19 14.16 12.78
N ILE A 110 -6.83 15.42 13.06
CA ILE A 110 -5.43 15.85 13.20
C ILE A 110 -4.77 15.13 14.37
N PHE A 111 -5.43 15.08 15.53
CA PHE A 111 -4.88 14.42 16.72
C PHE A 111 -4.87 12.89 16.59
N ALA A 112 -5.86 12.31 15.92
CA ALA A 112 -5.86 10.88 15.61
C ALA A 112 -4.67 10.53 14.71
N TYR A 113 -4.44 11.32 13.66
CA TYR A 113 -3.33 11.10 12.74
C TYR A 113 -1.97 11.44 13.35
N TYR A 114 -1.85 12.53 14.12
CA TYR A 114 -0.62 12.88 14.84
C TYR A 114 -0.25 11.79 15.86
N ARG A 115 -1.21 11.25 16.63
CA ARG A 115 -0.94 10.11 17.51
C ARG A 115 -0.49 8.88 16.71
N LYS A 116 -1.18 8.57 15.61
CA LYS A 116 -0.78 7.49 14.68
C LYS A 116 0.66 7.66 14.18
N ILE A 117 1.06 8.88 13.83
CA ILE A 117 2.44 9.21 13.41
C ILE A 117 3.41 9.16 14.59
N LYS A 118 3.05 9.70 15.75
CA LYS A 118 3.93 9.73 16.92
C LYS A 118 4.19 8.33 17.45
N ASP A 119 3.19 7.45 17.38
CA ASP A 119 3.33 6.04 17.73
C ASP A 119 4.19 5.29 16.69
N SER A 120 4.23 5.76 15.44
CA SER A 120 5.07 5.20 14.37
C SER A 120 6.48 5.80 14.26
N LEU A 121 6.70 7.05 14.71
CA LEU A 121 7.97 7.79 14.65
C LEU A 121 8.69 7.88 16.00
N GLY A 122 7.97 7.89 17.12
CA GLY A 122 8.53 7.72 18.47
C GLY A 122 9.22 6.36 18.66
N SER A 123 9.07 5.48 17.67
CA SER A 123 9.73 4.18 17.56
C SER A 123 10.91 4.13 16.56
N ALA A 124 11.25 5.26 15.91
CA ALA A 124 12.32 5.36 14.92
C ALA A 124 13.72 5.67 15.49
N GLY A 125 13.87 5.70 16.83
CA GLY A 125 15.17 5.67 17.50
C GLY A 125 15.26 4.45 18.40
N GLU A 126 15.75 3.32 17.87
CA GLU A 126 16.14 2.06 18.57
C GLU A 126 15.22 1.46 19.67
N PHE A 127 14.07 2.08 20.02
CA PHE A 127 13.34 1.84 21.27
C PHE A 127 11.83 2.07 21.17
N GLY A 128 11.17 1.76 20.05
CA GLY A 128 9.72 1.70 20.08
C GLY A 128 9.14 0.42 19.51
N ARG A 129 7.81 0.27 19.65
CA ARG A 129 7.11 -1.02 19.47
C ARG A 129 7.33 -1.71 18.13
N PHE A 130 7.75 -0.96 17.10
CA PHE A 130 8.04 -1.49 15.76
C PHE A 130 9.54 -1.63 15.44
N ALA A 131 10.45 -1.27 16.35
CA ALA A 131 11.89 -1.31 16.08
C ALA A 131 12.39 -2.72 15.79
N GLU A 132 11.87 -3.72 16.51
CA GLU A 132 12.24 -5.13 16.29
C GLU A 132 11.75 -5.65 14.94
N ILE A 133 10.52 -5.30 14.52
CA ILE A 133 10.00 -5.77 13.23
C ILE A 133 10.70 -5.11 12.05
N GLN A 134 11.23 -3.89 12.19
CA GLN A 134 12.00 -3.25 11.12
C GLN A 134 13.28 -4.02 10.78
N LYS A 135 13.87 -4.73 11.74
CA LYS A 135 15.01 -5.62 11.51
C LYS A 135 14.66 -6.83 10.63
N LEU A 136 13.37 -7.16 10.52
CA LEU A 136 12.87 -8.25 9.66
C LEU A 136 12.69 -7.81 8.20
N ASN A 137 12.76 -6.51 7.91
CA ASN A 137 12.58 -6.02 6.55
C ASN A 137 13.77 -6.41 5.67
N CYS A 138 13.51 -7.29 4.73
CA CYS A 138 14.47 -7.80 3.75
C CYS A 138 14.65 -6.85 2.55
N LEU A 139 13.90 -5.74 2.47
CA LEU A 139 13.99 -4.79 1.36
C LEU A 139 15.45 -4.38 1.10
N ILE A 140 15.82 -4.37 -0.18
CA ILE A 140 17.04 -3.74 -0.67
C ILE A 140 16.57 -2.49 -1.44
N PRO A 141 16.77 -1.28 -0.89
CA PRO A 141 16.26 -0.06 -1.51
C PRO A 141 16.89 0.19 -2.88
N GLU A 142 16.04 0.51 -3.85
CA GLU A 142 16.40 0.95 -5.20
C GLU A 142 15.52 2.15 -5.59
N LYS A 143 16.08 3.06 -6.39
CA LYS A 143 15.33 4.21 -6.90
C LYS A 143 14.39 3.73 -8.01
N PRO A 144 13.06 3.89 -7.85
CA PRO A 144 12.14 3.46 -8.89
C PRO A 144 12.27 4.38 -10.12
N ASN A 145 12.00 3.83 -11.31
CA ASN A 145 12.08 4.57 -12.57
C ASN A 145 10.85 5.47 -12.81
N TYR A 146 9.80 5.32 -12.01
CA TYR A 146 8.65 6.21 -11.90
C TYR A 146 8.15 6.23 -10.43
N TRP A 147 7.25 7.14 -10.10
CA TRP A 147 6.68 7.17 -8.74
C TRP A 147 5.53 6.14 -8.62
N PRO A 148 5.61 5.13 -7.73
CA PRO A 148 4.58 4.11 -7.62
C PRO A 148 3.20 4.70 -7.32
N ASN A 149 2.18 4.19 -8.02
CA ASN A 149 0.82 4.71 -7.87
C ASN A 149 0.15 4.13 -6.61
N GLN A 150 -0.08 4.99 -5.63
CA GLN A 150 -0.66 4.64 -4.33
C GLN A 150 -2.01 3.88 -4.41
N LYS A 151 -2.78 4.03 -5.51
CA LYS A 151 -4.05 3.31 -5.69
C LYS A 151 -3.88 1.79 -5.83
N PHE A 152 -2.69 1.32 -6.17
CA PHE A 152 -2.37 -0.10 -6.29
C PHE A 152 -1.66 -0.65 -5.05
N ARG A 153 -1.54 0.14 -3.98
CA ARG A 153 -0.90 -0.30 -2.75
C ARG A 153 -1.72 -1.41 -2.09
N CYS A 154 -1.05 -2.49 -1.71
CA CYS A 154 -1.66 -3.57 -0.96
C CYS A 154 -0.62 -4.33 -0.12
N ILE A 155 -1.10 -5.16 0.81
CA ILE A 155 -0.27 -6.09 1.58
C ILE A 155 -0.67 -7.50 1.16
N HIS A 156 0.31 -8.33 0.80
CA HIS A 156 0.09 -9.73 0.51
C HIS A 156 0.74 -10.60 1.59
N ALA A 157 0.05 -11.67 1.96
CA ALA A 157 0.63 -12.79 2.70
C ALA A 157 0.80 -13.97 1.74
N HIS A 158 2.04 -14.44 1.57
CA HIS A 158 2.37 -15.64 0.81
C HIS A 158 2.70 -16.78 1.77
N TYR A 159 2.14 -17.97 1.51
CA TYR A 159 2.18 -19.10 2.44
C TYR A 159 3.11 -20.20 1.93
N ALA A 160 4.16 -20.49 2.69
CA ALA A 160 5.09 -21.58 2.39
C ALA A 160 4.73 -22.87 3.15
N GLU A 161 5.25 -24.02 2.69
CA GLU A 161 4.92 -25.34 3.25
C GLU A 161 5.44 -25.56 4.69
N ASN A 162 6.41 -24.77 5.16
CA ASN A 162 7.11 -24.90 6.44
C ASN A 162 6.57 -23.98 7.56
N ASN A 163 5.30 -23.60 7.47
CA ASN A 163 4.63 -22.64 8.35
C ASN A 163 5.18 -21.22 8.27
N ASP A 164 6.02 -20.91 7.28
CA ASP A 164 6.46 -19.55 7.05
C ASP A 164 5.39 -18.77 6.29
N VAL A 165 5.25 -17.50 6.64
CA VAL A 165 4.51 -16.51 5.89
C VAL A 165 5.46 -15.41 5.42
N ILE A 166 5.40 -15.10 4.13
CA ILE A 166 6.14 -13.98 3.54
C ILE A 166 5.14 -12.83 3.40
N ILE A 167 5.33 -11.78 4.20
CA ILE A 167 4.50 -10.58 4.18
C ILE A 167 5.17 -9.57 3.27
N VAL A 168 4.45 -9.12 2.24
CA VAL A 168 4.95 -8.21 1.22
C VAL A 168 4.06 -6.98 1.12
N GLY A 169 4.63 -5.80 1.33
CA GLY A 169 3.99 -4.53 1.05
C GLY A 169 4.26 -4.13 -0.39
N PHE A 170 3.26 -4.22 -1.26
CA PHE A 170 3.36 -3.81 -2.67
C PHE A 170 3.03 -2.33 -2.79
N ALA A 171 3.95 -1.56 -3.38
CA ALA A 171 3.71 -0.16 -3.72
C ALA A 171 2.86 -0.07 -5.00
N ASP A 172 3.12 -0.97 -5.96
CA ASP A 172 2.32 -1.23 -7.15
C ASP A 172 2.71 -2.59 -7.78
N ASN A 173 2.43 -2.77 -9.08
CA ASN A 173 2.71 -4.01 -9.81
C ASN A 173 4.22 -4.33 -10.00
N ASN A 174 5.11 -3.36 -9.86
CA ASN A 174 6.55 -3.53 -10.12
C ASN A 174 7.41 -3.30 -8.88
N TYR A 175 6.92 -2.55 -7.90
CA TYR A 175 7.68 -2.14 -6.72
C TYR A 175 7.04 -2.62 -5.42
N ILE A 176 7.90 -3.06 -4.50
CA ILE A 176 7.57 -3.33 -3.11
C ILE A 176 8.21 -2.28 -2.21
N PHE A 177 7.65 -2.09 -1.02
CA PHE A 177 8.23 -1.25 0.04
C PHE A 177 8.51 -2.03 1.33
N TRP A 178 8.15 -3.31 1.37
CA TRP A 178 8.42 -4.20 2.48
C TRP A 178 8.43 -5.65 2.02
N LEU A 179 9.35 -6.45 2.56
CA LEU A 179 9.29 -7.90 2.50
C LEU A 179 9.85 -8.46 3.81
N SER A 180 9.13 -9.35 4.47
CA SER A 180 9.61 -10.05 5.66
C SER A 180 9.16 -11.50 5.65
N VAL A 181 9.96 -12.38 6.26
CA VAL A 181 9.60 -13.79 6.47
C VAL A 181 9.42 -14.01 7.97
N THR A 182 8.26 -14.53 8.35
CA THR A 182 7.89 -14.84 9.74
C THR A 182 7.21 -16.21 9.80
N LYS A 183 6.87 -16.67 11.00
CA LYS A 183 6.02 -17.86 11.17
C LYS A 183 4.56 -17.46 11.20
N MET A 184 3.69 -18.30 10.65
CA MET A 184 2.25 -18.07 10.62
C MET A 184 1.63 -18.04 12.04
N ASP A 185 2.21 -18.77 12.99
CA ASP A 185 1.82 -18.80 14.40
C ASP A 185 2.48 -17.71 15.25
N ASP A 186 3.36 -16.90 14.68
CA ASP A 186 3.92 -15.71 15.33
C ASP A 186 2.95 -14.52 15.20
N TYR A 187 1.82 -14.64 15.89
CA TYR A 187 0.71 -13.69 15.82
C TYR A 187 1.13 -12.26 16.18
N GLU A 188 1.95 -12.10 17.21
CA GLU A 188 2.36 -10.78 17.70
C GLU A 188 3.23 -10.06 16.66
N THR A 189 4.26 -10.74 16.13
CA THR A 189 5.12 -10.17 15.09
C THR A 189 4.32 -9.85 13.83
N ASN A 190 3.47 -10.77 13.38
CA ASN A 190 2.63 -10.57 12.20
C ASN A 190 1.67 -9.39 12.37
N HIS A 191 1.07 -9.26 13.55
CA HIS A 191 0.22 -8.13 13.88
C HIS A 191 0.97 -6.81 13.82
N LEU A 192 2.13 -6.73 14.46
CA LEU A 192 2.96 -5.53 14.44
C LEU A 192 3.38 -5.16 13.01
N ILE A 193 3.72 -6.14 12.17
CA ILE A 193 4.09 -5.90 10.76
C ILE A 193 2.89 -5.32 10.00
N VAL A 194 1.73 -6.00 10.01
CA VAL A 194 0.56 -5.54 9.25
C VAL A 194 0.07 -4.18 9.74
N GLU A 195 0.08 -3.96 11.05
CA GLU A 195 -0.21 -2.66 11.66
C GLU A 195 0.75 -1.60 11.12
N TYR A 196 2.06 -1.84 11.20
CA TYR A 196 3.08 -0.91 10.69
C TYR A 196 2.88 -0.60 9.21
N LEU A 197 2.71 -1.60 8.36
CA LEU A 197 2.51 -1.43 6.91
C LEU A 197 1.24 -0.66 6.55
N SER A 198 0.20 -0.77 7.37
CA SER A 198 -1.05 -0.01 7.22
C SER A 198 -0.94 1.45 7.67
N MET A 199 0.14 1.79 8.39
CA MET A 199 0.37 3.13 8.93
C MET A 199 1.40 3.93 8.14
N ILE A 200 2.38 3.28 7.50
CA ILE A 200 3.48 3.99 6.85
C ILE A 200 3.14 4.54 5.47
N GLU A 201 3.77 5.66 5.12
CA GLU A 201 3.97 6.09 3.74
C GLU A 201 5.37 5.65 3.29
N PRO A 202 5.51 4.75 2.31
CA PRO A 202 6.78 4.28 1.80
C PRO A 202 7.65 5.41 1.24
N THR A 203 8.87 5.50 1.76
CA THR A 203 9.92 6.38 1.22
C THR A 203 11.04 5.62 0.51
N SER A 204 11.06 4.29 0.67
CA SER A 204 12.01 3.37 0.05
C SER A 204 11.25 2.29 -0.71
N PHE A 205 11.75 1.97 -1.90
CA PHE A 205 11.15 0.98 -2.81
C PHE A 205 12.21 -0.02 -3.23
N GLY A 206 11.78 -1.16 -3.77
CA GLY A 206 12.67 -2.17 -4.33
C GLY A 206 11.87 -3.22 -5.09
N HIS A 207 12.55 -4.29 -5.48
CA HIS A 207 11.93 -5.43 -6.17
C HIS A 207 11.87 -6.65 -5.26
N ASP A 208 10.80 -7.43 -5.41
CA ASP A 208 10.60 -8.69 -4.68
C ASP A 208 11.73 -9.69 -4.96
N SER A 209 12.15 -9.83 -6.21
CA SER A 209 13.27 -10.69 -6.63
C SER A 209 14.56 -10.40 -5.84
N THR A 210 14.93 -9.13 -5.70
CA THR A 210 16.15 -8.73 -4.98
C THR A 210 15.98 -8.84 -3.47
N ALA A 211 14.80 -8.51 -2.92
CA ALA A 211 14.55 -8.68 -1.50
C ALA A 211 14.60 -10.15 -1.06
N LEU A 212 14.20 -11.08 -1.93
CA LEU A 212 14.26 -12.52 -1.67
C LEU A 212 15.69 -13.06 -1.53
N ASP A 213 16.71 -12.38 -2.06
CA ASP A 213 18.12 -12.76 -1.87
C ASP A 213 18.58 -12.74 -0.41
N LYS A 214 17.83 -12.05 0.47
CA LYS A 214 18.05 -12.06 1.93
C LYS A 214 17.27 -13.16 2.66
N THR A 215 16.58 -14.02 1.94
CA THR A 215 15.70 -15.07 2.50
C THR A 215 16.14 -16.45 2.05
N ASN A 216 15.49 -17.50 2.56
CA ASN A 216 15.69 -18.87 2.09
C ASN A 216 14.81 -19.23 0.88
N TYR A 217 14.07 -18.25 0.32
CA TYR A 217 13.17 -18.46 -0.81
C TYR A 217 13.77 -17.91 -2.08
N THR A 218 13.78 -18.75 -3.11
CA THR A 218 14.05 -18.30 -4.48
C THR A 218 12.84 -17.54 -5.05
N TYR A 219 13.09 -16.67 -6.02
CA TYR A 219 12.04 -15.99 -6.77
C TYR A 219 11.04 -16.97 -7.40
N GLU A 220 11.52 -18.10 -7.91
CA GLU A 220 10.66 -19.12 -8.50
C GLU A 220 9.75 -19.76 -7.46
N GLN A 221 10.27 -20.15 -6.29
CA GLN A 221 9.45 -20.66 -5.20
C GLN A 221 8.39 -19.63 -4.77
N PHE A 222 8.80 -18.37 -4.59
CA PHE A 222 7.90 -17.27 -4.20
C PHE A 222 6.72 -17.10 -5.16
N ARG A 223 6.97 -17.14 -6.48
CA ARG A 223 5.92 -17.02 -7.52
C ARG A 223 4.87 -18.12 -7.47
N TRP A 224 5.23 -19.30 -6.94
CA TRP A 224 4.35 -20.46 -6.84
C TRP A 224 3.67 -20.60 -5.49
N LEU A 225 4.01 -19.78 -4.51
CA LEU A 225 3.29 -19.77 -3.25
C LEU A 225 1.83 -19.36 -3.46
N TYR A 226 0.93 -19.94 -2.67
CA TYR A 226 -0.39 -19.36 -2.51
C TYR A 226 -0.22 -18.00 -1.82
N TYR A 227 -0.98 -17.00 -2.25
CA TYR A 227 -1.03 -15.72 -1.56
C TYR A 227 -2.44 -15.16 -1.54
N THR A 228 -2.67 -14.29 -0.56
CA THR A 228 -3.89 -13.50 -0.45
C THR A 228 -3.53 -12.06 -0.12
N THR A 229 -4.39 -11.13 -0.54
CA THR A 229 -4.34 -9.76 -0.05
C THR A 229 -4.93 -9.71 1.35
N ILE A 230 -4.23 -9.04 2.26
CA ILE A 230 -4.62 -8.88 3.66
C ILE A 230 -4.77 -7.40 4.01
N THR A 231 -5.63 -7.13 4.97
CA THR A 231 -5.90 -5.80 5.54
C THR A 231 -5.71 -5.79 7.06
N SER A 232 -5.71 -6.97 7.68
CA SER A 232 -5.47 -7.20 9.10
C SER A 232 -4.54 -8.40 9.29
N ALA A 233 -4.06 -8.61 10.51
CA ALA A 233 -3.20 -9.75 10.84
C ALA A 233 -4.01 -11.05 10.92
N GLU A 234 -5.25 -10.95 11.36
CA GLU A 234 -6.23 -12.03 11.44
C GLU A 234 -6.47 -12.67 10.07
N ASP A 235 -6.48 -11.83 9.02
CA ASP A 235 -6.63 -12.28 7.62
C ASP A 235 -5.57 -13.32 7.23
N ILE A 236 -4.35 -13.25 7.80
CA ILE A 236 -3.26 -14.18 7.49
C ILE A 236 -3.71 -15.62 7.76
N THR A 237 -4.27 -15.87 8.94
CA THR A 237 -4.73 -17.22 9.29
C THR A 237 -6.10 -17.50 8.69
N GLU A 238 -7.05 -16.56 8.78
CA GLU A 238 -8.43 -16.79 8.35
C GLU A 238 -8.52 -17.11 6.87
N LEU A 239 -7.95 -16.27 6.00
CA LEU A 239 -8.03 -16.45 4.55
C LEU A 239 -7.27 -17.70 4.09
N TYR A 240 -6.18 -18.05 4.78
CA TYR A 240 -5.47 -19.31 4.53
C TYR A 240 -6.33 -20.53 4.85
N GLN A 241 -7.02 -20.55 5.99
CA GLN A 241 -7.92 -21.64 6.34
C GLN A 241 -9.13 -21.72 5.39
N GLN A 242 -9.67 -20.57 4.97
CA GLN A 242 -10.71 -20.52 3.94
C GLN A 242 -10.20 -21.12 2.62
N ALA A 243 -8.99 -20.80 2.18
CA ALA A 243 -8.37 -21.36 0.98
C ALA A 243 -8.14 -22.88 1.09
N LYS A 244 -7.61 -23.34 2.23
CA LYS A 244 -7.45 -24.76 2.52
C LYS A 244 -8.77 -25.52 2.48
N SER A 245 -9.83 -24.99 3.10
CA SER A 245 -11.14 -25.65 3.10
C SER A 245 -11.72 -25.83 1.69
N LYS A 246 -11.46 -24.87 0.77
CA LYS A 246 -11.84 -24.95 -0.65
C LYS A 246 -11.06 -25.99 -1.43
N SER A 247 -9.84 -26.33 -0.99
CA SER A 247 -8.92 -27.22 -1.72
C SER A 247 -9.26 -28.72 -1.63
N GLY A 248 -10.42 -29.06 -1.06
CA GLY A 248 -11.01 -30.40 -1.05
C GLY A 248 -10.81 -31.13 0.28
N GLY A 249 -11.85 -31.12 1.11
CA GLY A 249 -11.86 -31.82 2.40
C GLY A 249 -12.11 -33.33 2.27
N THR A 250 -13.11 -33.74 1.48
CA THR A 250 -13.42 -35.16 1.28
C THR A 250 -12.68 -35.76 0.09
N ARG A 251 -12.51 -37.09 0.10
CA ARG A 251 -11.93 -37.83 -1.05
C ARG A 251 -12.73 -37.62 -2.34
N GLU A 252 -14.06 -37.47 -2.24
CA GLU A 252 -14.91 -37.23 -3.39
C GLU A 252 -14.66 -35.84 -3.99
N ASP A 253 -14.55 -34.80 -3.16
CA ASP A 253 -14.23 -33.44 -3.60
C ASP A 253 -12.86 -33.38 -4.25
N GLN A 254 -11.86 -34.03 -3.65
CA GLN A 254 -10.52 -34.13 -4.22
C GLN A 254 -10.53 -34.81 -5.59
N ASN A 255 -11.31 -35.87 -5.78
CA ASN A 255 -11.45 -36.54 -7.07
C ASN A 255 -12.14 -35.64 -8.12
N LYS A 256 -13.13 -34.83 -7.72
CA LYS A 256 -13.75 -33.84 -8.61
C LYS A 256 -12.75 -32.77 -9.04
N ILE A 257 -11.94 -32.26 -8.11
CA ILE A 257 -10.87 -31.29 -8.40
C ILE A 257 -9.86 -31.89 -9.39
N ILE A 258 -9.34 -33.09 -9.10
CA ILE A 258 -8.37 -33.79 -9.98
C ILE A 258 -8.96 -33.97 -11.39
N SER A 259 -10.21 -34.42 -11.50
CA SER A 259 -10.89 -34.61 -12.79
C SER A 259 -11.05 -33.29 -13.54
N LYS A 260 -11.37 -32.19 -12.83
CA LYS A 260 -11.45 -30.84 -13.41
C LYS A 260 -10.08 -30.38 -13.95
N LEU A 261 -9.01 -30.52 -13.16
CA LEU A 261 -7.65 -30.14 -13.57
C LEU A 261 -7.20 -30.92 -14.81
N GLN A 262 -7.41 -32.24 -14.83
CA GLN A 262 -7.05 -33.08 -15.98
C GLN A 262 -7.86 -32.75 -17.24
N LYS A 263 -9.15 -32.41 -17.09
CA LYS A 263 -9.98 -31.95 -18.19
C LYS A 263 -9.45 -30.64 -18.78
N HIS A 264 -9.09 -29.67 -17.95
CA HIS A 264 -8.50 -28.40 -18.41
C HIS A 264 -7.16 -28.63 -19.11
N MET A 265 -6.28 -29.44 -18.53
CA MET A 265 -4.97 -29.76 -19.11
C MET A 265 -5.13 -30.43 -20.48
N SER A 266 -6.08 -31.36 -20.61
CA SER A 266 -6.41 -32.02 -21.88
C SER A 266 -6.99 -31.06 -22.92
N ALA A 267 -7.75 -30.04 -22.50
CA ALA A 267 -8.29 -29.04 -23.42
C ALA A 267 -7.19 -28.11 -23.94
N LEU A 268 -6.31 -27.63 -23.04
CA LEU A 268 -5.19 -26.75 -23.39
C LEU A 268 -4.09 -27.46 -24.20
N SER A 269 -3.96 -28.78 -24.10
CA SER A 269 -2.94 -29.53 -24.85
C SER A 269 -3.34 -29.85 -26.31
N LYS A 270 -4.57 -29.58 -26.74
CA LYS A 270 -5.10 -30.03 -28.05
C LYS A 270 -4.72 -29.16 -29.25
N TYR A 271 -4.22 -27.96 -29.03
CA TYR A 271 -4.03 -26.98 -30.10
C TYR A 271 -2.55 -26.74 -30.37
N GLY A 272 -2.17 -26.83 -31.65
CA GLY A 272 -0.81 -26.51 -32.10
C GLY A 272 -0.54 -25.00 -32.20
N ASN A 273 -1.58 -24.17 -32.36
CA ASN A 273 -1.47 -22.71 -32.38
C ASN A 273 -1.85 -22.11 -31.01
N PRO A 274 -0.94 -21.42 -30.31
CA PRO A 274 -1.20 -20.83 -28.99
C PRO A 274 -2.24 -19.70 -28.97
N VAL A 275 -2.33 -18.86 -30.00
CA VAL A 275 -3.31 -17.76 -30.10
C VAL A 275 -4.73 -18.31 -30.22
N GLU A 276 -4.93 -19.27 -31.13
CA GLU A 276 -6.22 -19.94 -31.30
C GLU A 276 -6.62 -20.68 -30.02
N ASN A 277 -5.65 -21.30 -29.36
CA ASN A 277 -5.86 -21.98 -28.08
C ASN A 277 -6.36 -21.04 -27.00
N TYR A 278 -5.72 -19.87 -26.85
CA TYR A 278 -6.12 -18.85 -25.88
C TYR A 278 -7.56 -18.38 -26.12
N HIS A 279 -7.91 -18.01 -27.36
CA HIS A 279 -9.25 -17.53 -27.68
C HIS A 279 -10.33 -18.61 -27.49
N LYS A 280 -10.08 -19.85 -27.95
CA LYS A 280 -11.06 -20.94 -27.83
C LYS A 280 -11.24 -21.42 -26.40
N ASN A 281 -10.25 -21.25 -25.54
CA ASN A 281 -10.26 -21.72 -24.17
C ASN A 281 -10.24 -20.57 -23.14
N TYR A 282 -10.65 -19.36 -23.52
CA TYR A 282 -10.61 -18.19 -22.64
C TYR A 282 -11.29 -18.43 -21.27
N ASP A 283 -12.43 -19.13 -21.26
CA ASP A 283 -13.12 -19.50 -20.02
C ASP A 283 -12.27 -20.42 -19.12
N ILE A 284 -11.45 -21.30 -19.71
CA ILE A 284 -10.52 -22.15 -18.96
C ILE A 284 -9.42 -21.30 -18.31
N PHE A 285 -8.89 -20.29 -19.00
CA PHE A 285 -7.91 -19.36 -18.41
C PHE A 285 -8.49 -18.62 -17.20
N ARG A 286 -9.71 -18.09 -17.34
CA ARG A 286 -10.43 -17.44 -16.24
C ARG A 286 -10.63 -18.41 -15.07
N ASP A 287 -11.03 -19.64 -15.36
CA ASP A 287 -11.19 -20.68 -14.35
C ASP A 287 -9.88 -20.99 -13.63
N ILE A 288 -8.76 -21.17 -14.34
CA ILE A 288 -7.44 -21.45 -13.75
C ILE A 288 -7.04 -20.34 -12.77
N TRP A 289 -7.25 -19.06 -13.13
CA TRP A 289 -6.95 -17.95 -12.22
C TRP A 289 -7.78 -17.97 -10.93
N SER A 290 -9.02 -18.45 -10.99
CA SER A 290 -9.87 -18.62 -9.79
C SER A 290 -9.44 -19.80 -8.90
N LEU A 291 -8.60 -20.70 -9.42
CA LEU A 291 -8.16 -21.92 -8.74
C LEU A 291 -6.83 -21.76 -8.00
N LYS A 292 -6.26 -20.55 -7.89
CA LYS A 292 -4.97 -20.30 -7.21
C LYS A 292 -4.89 -20.86 -5.78
N TYR A 293 -6.02 -20.97 -5.08
CA TYR A 293 -6.10 -21.61 -3.75
C TYR A 293 -5.66 -23.08 -3.75
N LEU A 294 -5.62 -23.77 -4.90
CA LEU A 294 -5.14 -25.14 -4.98
C LEU A 294 -3.64 -25.27 -4.70
N ARG A 295 -2.87 -24.18 -4.77
CA ARG A 295 -1.46 -24.13 -4.36
C ARG A 295 -1.26 -24.50 -2.89
N CYS A 296 -2.25 -24.26 -2.01
CA CYS A 296 -2.20 -24.62 -0.60
C CYS A 296 -2.93 -25.94 -0.26
N SER A 297 -3.28 -26.76 -1.26
CA SER A 297 -3.98 -28.03 -1.02
C SER A 297 -3.12 -29.00 -0.21
N ASP A 298 -3.69 -29.68 0.79
CA ASP A 298 -2.99 -30.73 1.53
C ASP A 298 -2.72 -31.98 0.67
N ASN A 299 -3.42 -32.13 -0.47
CA ASN A 299 -3.21 -33.23 -1.39
C ASN A 299 -2.10 -32.89 -2.40
N PRO A 300 -0.90 -33.53 -2.34
CA PRO A 300 0.22 -33.20 -3.21
C PRO A 300 -0.08 -33.41 -4.69
N LYS A 301 -0.96 -34.35 -5.03
CA LYS A 301 -1.38 -34.60 -6.41
C LYS A 301 -2.19 -33.44 -6.99
N ILE A 302 -3.02 -32.79 -6.17
CA ILE A 302 -3.76 -31.59 -6.58
C ILE A 302 -2.76 -30.44 -6.82
N ARG A 303 -1.81 -30.23 -5.91
CA ARG A 303 -0.76 -29.20 -6.07
C ARG A 303 0.04 -29.40 -7.35
N GLU A 304 0.52 -30.62 -7.58
CA GLU A 304 1.30 -30.98 -8.77
C GLU A 304 0.51 -30.80 -10.07
N LEU A 305 -0.72 -31.30 -10.14
CA LEU A 305 -1.56 -31.14 -11.33
C LEU A 305 -1.89 -29.67 -11.60
N PHE A 306 -2.14 -28.89 -10.56
CA PHE A 306 -2.43 -27.47 -10.70
C PHE A 306 -1.18 -26.71 -11.17
N HIS A 307 0.00 -27.02 -10.62
CA HIS A 307 1.26 -26.42 -11.05
C HIS A 307 1.55 -26.69 -12.54
N GLN A 308 1.40 -27.94 -12.99
CA GLN A 308 1.54 -28.29 -14.42
C GLN A 308 0.55 -27.52 -15.30
N LEU A 309 -0.70 -27.38 -14.85
CA LEU A 309 -1.74 -26.63 -15.56
C LEU A 309 -1.40 -25.13 -15.63
N GLU A 310 -0.90 -24.54 -14.55
CA GLU A 310 -0.47 -23.14 -14.53
C GLU A 310 0.72 -22.90 -15.47
N LEU A 311 1.73 -23.78 -15.47
CA LEU A 311 2.86 -23.72 -16.40
C LEU A 311 2.39 -23.77 -17.86
N LEU A 312 1.51 -24.72 -18.20
CA LEU A 312 0.94 -24.84 -19.54
C LEU A 312 0.17 -23.57 -19.93
N SER A 313 -0.69 -23.06 -19.05
CA SER A 313 -1.48 -21.86 -19.32
C SER A 313 -0.60 -20.62 -19.48
N SER A 314 0.42 -20.45 -18.65
CA SER A 314 1.34 -19.31 -18.72
C SER A 314 2.17 -19.35 -20.00
N GLY A 315 2.61 -20.53 -20.46
CA GLY A 315 3.27 -20.70 -21.75
C GLY A 315 2.40 -20.26 -22.94
N ILE A 316 1.13 -20.69 -22.95
CA ILE A 316 0.17 -20.30 -23.99
C ILE A 316 -0.09 -18.78 -23.95
N TYR A 317 -0.36 -18.23 -22.77
CA TYR A 317 -0.64 -16.81 -22.60
C TYR A 317 0.55 -15.93 -23.00
N ASN A 318 1.77 -16.27 -22.59
CA ASN A 318 2.97 -15.51 -22.94
C ASN A 318 3.22 -15.52 -24.45
N THR A 319 2.98 -16.67 -25.10
CA THR A 319 3.10 -16.77 -26.56
C THR A 319 2.04 -15.91 -27.25
N TYR A 320 0.78 -16.00 -26.81
CA TYR A 320 -0.30 -15.14 -27.28
C TYR A 320 0.04 -13.64 -27.14
N MET A 321 0.52 -13.21 -25.97
CA MET A 321 0.92 -11.83 -25.72
C MET A 321 2.11 -11.37 -26.58
N THR A 322 2.95 -12.30 -27.03
CA THR A 322 4.07 -12.01 -27.94
C THR A 322 3.59 -11.87 -29.38
N GLU A 323 2.67 -12.74 -29.82
CA GLU A 323 2.14 -12.74 -31.19
C GLU A 323 1.12 -11.62 -31.45
N CYS A 324 0.46 -11.11 -30.41
CA CYS A 324 -0.51 -10.00 -30.52
C CYS A 324 0.07 -8.60 -30.26
N ARG A 325 1.38 -8.47 -30.04
CA ARG A 325 2.09 -7.19 -29.91
C ARG A 325 2.59 -6.71 -31.27
#